data_AF-A0A9R0X0D3-F1
#
_entry.id   AF-A0A9R0X0D3-F1
#
_cell.length_a   1.000
_cell.length_b   1.000
_cell.length_c   1.000
_cell.angle_alpha   90.00
_cell.angle_beta   90.00
_cell.angle_gamma   90.00
#
_symmetry.space_group_name_H-M   'P 1'
#
loop_
_entity.id
_entity.type
_entity.pdbx_description
1 polymer ?
#
loop_
_entity_poly.entity_id
_entity_poly.type
_entity_poly.pdbx_seq_one_letter_code
_entity_poly.pdbx_strand_id
1 'polypeptide(L)'
;MPTPFTKDEMIFSYALHPDGRTIFVSSWSRAVCDTYSLDTRSCKWRRHGEWMLPFRGRGYFDAELDAWVGLHEDGYVCSCQVASRSGGTTQQPEWKMADERRMWIMWHQLEFRLRRM
;
A
#
# COMPACT_ATOMS: atom_id res chain seq x y z
N MET A 1 24.69 -0.15 5.90
CA MET A 1 24.10 -0.90 4.76
C MET A 1 23.65 0.12 3.72
N PRO A 2 24.11 0.04 2.47
CA PRO A 2 23.62 0.93 1.42
C PRO A 2 22.14 0.66 1.14
N THR A 3 21.39 1.69 0.78
CA THR A 3 20.03 1.54 0.26
C THR A 3 20.07 0.78 -1.07
N PRO A 4 19.05 -0.04 -1.39
CA PRO A 4 19.03 -0.81 -2.62
C PRO A 4 18.72 0.05 -3.86
N PHE A 5 18.32 1.30 -3.65
CA PHE A 5 18.02 2.29 -4.69
C PHE A 5 19.10 3.38 -4.74
N THR A 6 19.27 3.94 -5.94
CA THR A 6 20.26 4.98 -6.27
C THR A 6 19.79 6.37 -5.85
N LYS A 7 20.66 7.39 -5.94
CA LYS A 7 20.30 8.79 -5.63
C LYS A 7 19.31 9.40 -6.62
N ASP A 8 19.19 8.82 -7.81
CA ASP A 8 18.29 9.28 -8.87
C ASP A 8 16.88 8.68 -8.74
N GLU A 9 16.69 7.76 -7.79
CA GLU A 9 15.40 7.18 -7.45
C GLU A 9 14.74 7.96 -6.31
N MET A 10 13.47 8.29 -6.49
CA MET A 10 12.63 8.87 -5.46
C MET A 10 11.81 7.79 -4.77
N ILE A 11 11.57 7.95 -3.48
CA ILE A 11 10.59 7.13 -2.78
C ILE A 11 9.20 7.58 -3.22
N PHE A 12 8.51 6.70 -3.95
CA PHE A 12 7.14 6.97 -4.40
C PHE A 12 6.15 6.71 -3.27
N SER A 13 6.33 5.60 -2.56
CA SER A 13 5.41 5.17 -1.51
C SER A 13 6.02 4.20 -0.52
N TYR A 14 5.35 4.06 0.63
CA TYR A 14 5.74 3.13 1.67
C TYR A 14 4.56 2.72 2.55
N ALA A 15 4.62 1.53 3.14
CA ALA A 15 3.63 1.05 4.10
C ALA A 15 4.30 0.18 5.17
N LEU A 16 3.79 0.25 6.40
CA LEU A 16 4.18 -0.67 7.47
C LEU A 16 3.40 -1.97 7.31
N HIS A 17 4.12 -3.09 7.31
CA HIS A 17 3.53 -4.42 7.31
C HIS A 17 2.85 -4.69 8.67
N PRO A 18 1.75 -5.45 8.72
CA PRO A 18 1.04 -5.80 9.96
C PRO A 18 1.89 -6.48 11.04
N ASP A 19 3.11 -6.90 10.70
CA ASP A 19 4.05 -7.49 11.65
C ASP A 19 4.72 -6.44 12.57
N GLY A 20 4.44 -5.16 12.34
CA GLY A 20 4.97 -4.04 13.12
C GLY A 20 6.47 -3.81 12.94
N ARG A 21 7.11 -4.47 11.97
CA ARG A 21 8.58 -4.53 11.84
C ARG A 21 9.06 -4.27 10.43
N THR A 22 8.29 -4.64 9.42
CA THR A 22 8.72 -4.60 8.03
C THR A 22 8.11 -3.39 7.34
N ILE A 23 8.94 -2.57 6.71
CA ILE A 23 8.45 -1.44 5.89
C ILE A 23 8.58 -1.83 4.43
N PHE A 24 7.50 -1.79 3.67
CA PHE A 24 7.54 -1.88 2.22
C PHE A 24 7.73 -0.48 1.64
N VAL A 25 8.54 -0.38 0.59
CA VAL A 25 8.94 0.88 -0.04
C VAL A 25 8.97 0.69 -1.54
N SER A 26 8.23 1.47 -2.30
CA SER A 26 8.34 1.54 -3.76
C SER A 26 9.20 2.74 -4.15
N SER A 27 10.22 2.52 -4.97
CA SER A 27 11.05 3.56 -5.56
C SER A 27 10.74 3.75 -7.04
N TRP A 28 10.96 4.97 -7.53
CA TRP A 28 10.70 5.35 -8.90
C TRP A 28 11.84 6.21 -9.47
N SER A 29 12.25 5.89 -10.69
CA SER A 29 13.06 6.74 -11.57
C SER A 29 12.56 6.60 -13.01
N ARG A 30 13.20 7.29 -13.96
CA ARG A 30 12.85 7.14 -15.39
C ARG A 30 13.11 5.73 -15.95
N ALA A 31 13.93 4.94 -15.28
CA ALA A 31 14.37 3.62 -15.76
C ALA A 31 13.87 2.45 -14.91
N VAL A 32 13.50 2.69 -13.65
CA VAL A 32 13.21 1.65 -12.66
C VAL A 32 11.97 2.00 -11.85
N CYS A 33 11.09 1.01 -11.66
CA CYS A 33 9.95 1.05 -10.75
C CYS A 33 9.98 -0.24 -9.92
N ASP A 34 10.54 -0.20 -8.71
CA ASP A 34 10.76 -1.39 -7.91
C ASP A 34 10.14 -1.27 -6.52
N THR A 35 9.73 -2.40 -5.96
CA THR A 35 9.34 -2.48 -4.55
C THR A 35 10.35 -3.28 -3.74
N TYR A 36 10.66 -2.76 -2.56
CA TYR A 36 11.56 -3.32 -1.58
C TYR A 36 10.85 -3.47 -0.24
N SER A 37 11.45 -4.25 0.66
CA SER A 37 11.13 -4.22 2.08
C SER A 37 12.38 -4.05 2.92
N LEU A 38 12.25 -3.30 4.02
CA LEU A 38 13.24 -3.12 5.06
C LEU A 38 12.76 -3.81 6.33
N ASP A 39 13.53 -4.79 6.79
CA ASP A 39 13.36 -5.36 8.13
C ASP A 39 14.06 -4.45 9.14
N THR A 40 13.30 -3.70 9.94
CA THR A 40 13.83 -2.67 10.85
C THR A 40 14.70 -3.21 11.98
N ARG A 41 14.54 -4.49 12.35
CA ARG A 41 15.36 -5.13 13.39
C ARG A 41 16.71 -5.59 12.87
N SER A 42 16.77 -6.14 11.67
CA SER A 42 18.00 -6.65 11.06
C SER A 42 18.69 -5.66 10.13
N CYS A 43 18.02 -4.54 9.81
CA CYS A 43 18.46 -3.54 8.85
C CYS A 43 18.77 -4.14 7.46
N LYS A 44 18.05 -5.20 7.09
CA LYS A 44 18.21 -5.90 5.81
C LYS A 44 17.12 -5.50 4.83
N TRP A 45 17.56 -5.21 3.61
CA TRP A 45 16.70 -4.94 2.48
C TRP A 45 16.41 -6.21 1.69
N ARG A 46 15.24 -6.27 1.07
CA ARG A 46 14.85 -7.30 0.11
C ARG A 46 14.08 -6.66 -1.04
N ARG A 47 14.41 -7.02 -2.27
CA ARG A 47 13.65 -6.65 -3.48
C ARG A 47 12.50 -7.63 -3.69
N HIS A 48 11.34 -7.09 -4.07
CA HIS A 48 10.11 -7.84 -4.35
C HIS A 48 9.68 -7.79 -5.82
N GLY A 49 10.36 -7.00 -6.65
CA GLY A 49 10.16 -6.99 -8.10
C GLY A 49 9.76 -5.64 -8.66
N GLU A 50 9.54 -5.63 -9.99
CA GLU A 50 9.28 -4.45 -10.82
C GLU A 50 7.80 -4.08 -10.77
N TRP A 51 7.35 -3.67 -9.60
CA TRP A 51 5.98 -3.21 -9.36
C TRP A 51 5.99 -2.14 -8.26
N MET A 52 4.91 -1.36 -8.18
CA MET A 52 4.75 -0.32 -7.16
C MET A 52 3.48 -0.54 -6.34
N LEU A 53 3.49 -0.08 -5.09
CA LEU A 53 2.28 0.07 -4.30
C LEU A 53 1.35 1.09 -4.98
N PRO A 54 0.02 0.90 -4.94
CA PRO A 54 -0.93 1.70 -5.72
C PRO A 54 -1.24 3.08 -5.10
N PHE A 55 -0.47 3.53 -4.09
CA PHE A 55 -0.68 4.81 -3.43
C PHE A 55 0.59 5.63 -3.50
N ARG A 56 0.45 6.96 -3.40
CA ARG A 56 1.55 7.90 -3.25
C ARG A 56 1.77 8.22 -1.77
N GLY A 57 3.03 8.20 -1.33
CA GLY A 57 3.37 8.41 0.07
C GLY A 57 2.98 7.22 0.94
N ARG A 58 2.35 7.48 2.09
CA ARG A 58 2.11 6.46 3.12
C ARG A 58 0.80 5.69 2.87
N GLY A 59 0.91 4.37 2.82
CA GLY A 59 -0.20 3.44 3.01
C GLY A 59 -0.35 3.02 4.47
N TYR A 60 -1.58 2.79 4.89
CA TYR A 60 -1.96 2.36 6.24
C TYR A 60 -2.60 0.98 6.17
N PHE A 61 -2.22 0.10 7.09
CA PHE A 61 -2.90 -1.19 7.20
C PHE A 61 -4.26 -0.99 7.86
N ASP A 62 -5.29 -1.56 7.24
CA ASP A 62 -6.63 -1.69 7.78
C ASP A 62 -6.90 -3.18 8.05
N ALA A 63 -7.21 -3.50 9.31
CA ALA A 63 -7.38 -4.88 9.76
C ALA A 63 -8.72 -5.50 9.32
N GLU A 64 -9.75 -4.68 9.07
CA GLU A 64 -11.05 -5.17 8.60
C GLU A 64 -10.98 -5.57 7.12
N LEU A 65 -10.18 -4.82 6.34
CA LEU A 65 -9.96 -5.08 4.92
C LEU A 65 -8.81 -6.07 4.65
N ASP A 66 -7.99 -6.38 5.67
CA ASP A 66 -6.70 -7.08 5.54
C ASP A 66 -5.85 -6.52 4.38
N ALA A 67 -5.78 -5.19 4.31
CA ALA A 67 -5.25 -4.48 3.16
C ALA A 67 -4.47 -3.24 3.59
N TRP A 68 -3.54 -2.80 2.73
CA TRP A 68 -3.04 -1.44 2.79
C TRP A 68 -4.01 -0.51 2.06
N VAL A 69 -4.34 0.59 2.70
CA VAL A 69 -5.18 1.67 2.18
C VAL A 69 -4.34 2.94 2.06
N GLY A 70 -4.45 3.65 0.96
CA GLY A 70 -3.72 4.90 0.74
C GLY A 70 -4.40 5.80 -0.28
N LEU A 71 -3.79 6.96 -0.53
CA LEU A 71 -4.21 7.86 -1.59
C LEU A 71 -3.43 7.55 -2.86
N HIS A 72 -4.13 7.27 -3.95
CA HIS A 72 -3.57 7.17 -5.28
C HIS A 72 -3.09 8.55 -5.77
N GLU A 73 -2.29 8.59 -6.83
CA GLU A 73 -1.68 9.83 -7.33
C GLU A 73 -2.67 10.88 -7.85
N ASP A 74 -3.87 10.44 -8.23
CA ASP A 74 -5.01 11.27 -8.65
C ASP A 74 -5.87 11.77 -7.47
N GLY A 75 -5.52 11.39 -6.23
CA GLY A 75 -6.18 11.84 -5.01
C GLY A 75 -7.30 10.93 -4.51
N TYR A 76 -7.64 9.85 -5.21
CA TYR A 76 -8.64 8.90 -4.75
C TYR A 76 -8.08 7.88 -3.76
N VAL A 77 -8.96 7.32 -2.92
CA VAL A 77 -8.59 6.22 -2.03
C VAL A 77 -8.41 4.95 -2.85
N CYS A 78 -7.33 4.22 -2.59
CA CYS A 78 -7.09 2.90 -3.13
C CYS A 78 -6.73 1.93 -2.01
N SER A 79 -6.84 0.63 -2.31
CA SER A 79 -6.39 -0.43 -1.42
C SER A 79 -5.68 -1.53 -2.19
N CYS A 80 -4.75 -2.24 -1.55
CA CYS A 80 -4.19 -3.48 -2.05
C CYS A 80 -3.96 -4.48 -0.93
N GLN A 81 -3.97 -5.77 -1.29
CA GLN A 81 -3.60 -6.82 -0.36
C GLN A 81 -2.19 -6.62 0.20
N VAL A 82 -1.95 -7.07 1.43
CA VAL A 82 -0.63 -6.98 2.06
C VAL A 82 0.34 -7.90 1.31
N ALA A 83 1.43 -7.32 0.79
CA ALA A 83 2.42 -8.09 0.06
C ALA A 83 3.19 -9.06 0.99
N SER A 84 3.45 -10.27 0.49
CA SER A 84 4.26 -11.25 1.23
C SER A 84 5.69 -10.73 1.46
N ARG A 85 6.23 -11.04 2.65
CA ARG A 85 7.65 -10.83 2.96
C ARG A 85 8.60 -11.78 2.22
N SER A 86 8.10 -12.92 1.75
CA SER A 86 8.91 -13.93 1.07
C SER A 86 9.17 -13.51 -0.37
N GLY A 87 10.44 -13.57 -0.81
CA GLY A 87 10.83 -13.22 -2.18
C GLY A 87 10.45 -14.28 -3.23
N GLY A 88 9.47 -15.13 -2.93
CA GLY A 88 9.00 -16.18 -3.85
C GLY A 88 7.96 -15.67 -4.85
N THR A 89 7.31 -14.53 -4.57
CA THR A 89 6.37 -13.88 -5.48
C THR A 89 6.91 -12.52 -5.87
N THR A 90 7.04 -12.29 -7.17
CA THR A 90 7.33 -10.96 -7.74
C THR A 90 6.07 -10.28 -8.29
N GLN A 91 4.90 -10.85 -8.01
CA GLN A 91 3.64 -10.34 -8.51
C GLN A 91 3.18 -9.16 -7.65
N GLN A 92 2.73 -8.09 -8.31
CA GLN A 92 2.07 -6.99 -7.66
C GLN A 92 0.82 -7.49 -6.93
N PRO A 93 0.58 -7.08 -5.67
CA PRO A 93 -0.66 -7.37 -4.98
C PRO A 93 -1.87 -6.87 -5.77
N GLU A 94 -2.98 -7.60 -5.73
CA GLU A 94 -4.24 -7.11 -6.29
C GLU A 94 -4.63 -5.81 -5.59
N TRP A 95 -5.00 -4.80 -6.38
CA TRP A 95 -5.36 -3.48 -5.89
C TRP A 95 -6.64 -2.98 -6.54
N LYS A 96 -7.36 -2.11 -5.81
CA LYS A 96 -8.66 -1.55 -6.18
C LYS A 96 -8.73 -0.08 -5.79
N MET A 97 -9.31 0.73 -6.67
CA MET A 97 -9.73 2.09 -6.34
C MET A 97 -11.08 2.06 -5.62
N ALA A 98 -11.27 2.96 -4.67
CA ALA A 98 -12.58 3.19 -4.07
C ALA A 98 -13.51 3.78 -5.12
N ASP A 99 -14.70 3.19 -5.26
CA ASP A 99 -15.72 3.69 -6.16
C ASP A 99 -16.54 4.79 -5.46
N GLU A 100 -16.42 6.03 -5.96
CA GLU A 100 -17.19 7.19 -5.50
C GLU A 100 -18.70 6.92 -5.43
N ARG A 101 -19.22 6.06 -6.32
CA ARG A 101 -20.66 5.75 -6.43
C ARG A 101 -21.21 5.05 -5.20
N ARG A 102 -20.36 4.53 -4.31
CA ARG A 102 -20.77 3.86 -3.06
C ARG A 102 -20.55 4.67 -1.80
N MET A 103 -19.72 5.72 -1.85
CA MET A 103 -19.42 6.55 -0.67
C MET A 103 -20.56 7.52 -0.32
N TRP A 104 -21.44 7.84 -1.28
CA TRP A 104 -22.55 8.79 -1.14
C TRP A 104 -23.94 8.16 -1.18
N ILE A 105 -24.06 6.84 -1.03
CA ILE A 105 -25.37 6.20 -0.92
C ILE A 105 -25.92 6.50 0.48
N MET A 106 -26.64 7.62 0.58
CA MET A 106 -27.40 8.12 1.74
C MET A 106 -28.38 7.10 2.35
N TRP A 107 -28.61 5.95 1.72
CA TRP A 107 -29.55 4.92 2.18
C TRP A 107 -29.11 4.19 3.46
N HIS A 108 -27.81 4.05 3.74
CA HIS A 108 -27.39 3.38 4.98
C HIS A 108 -27.56 4.24 6.25
N GLN A 109 -27.62 5.57 6.15
CA GLN A 109 -27.90 6.41 7.33
C GLN A 109 -29.40 6.44 7.71
N LEU A 110 -30.32 6.22 6.76
CA LEU A 110 -31.75 6.17 7.05
C LEU A 110 -32.17 4.86 7.74
N GLU A 111 -31.60 3.71 7.37
CA GLU A 111 -31.95 2.44 8.03
C GLU A 111 -31.50 2.41 9.50
N PHE A 112 -30.36 3.01 9.84
CA PHE A 112 -29.89 3.11 11.23
C PHE A 112 -30.77 4.00 12.11
N ARG A 113 -31.45 5.01 11.54
CA ARG A 113 -32.40 5.86 12.27
C ARG A 113 -33.80 5.22 12.38
N LEU A 114 -34.25 4.49 11.36
CA LEU A 114 -35.55 3.82 11.37
C LEU A 114 -35.59 2.56 12.24
N ARG A 115 -34.45 1.89 12.47
CA ARG A 115 -34.35 0.74 13.39
C ARG A 115 -34.19 1.13 14.87
N ARG A 116 -34.18 2.43 15.19
CA ARG A 116 -34.11 2.96 16.56
C ARG A 116 -35.35 3.77 16.97
N MET A 117 -36.43 3.70 16.20
CA MET A 117 -37.76 4.18 16.60
C MET A 117 -38.73 3.02 16.74
#